data_AF-A0A090QR67-F1
#
_entry.id   AF-A0A090QR67-F1
#
_cell.length_a   1.000
_cell.length_b   1.000
_cell.length_c   1.000
_cell.angle_alpha   90.00
_cell.angle_beta   90.00
_cell.angle_gamma   90.00
#
_symmetry.space_group_name_H-M   'P 1'
#
loop_
_entity.id
_entity.type
_entity.pdbx_description
1 polymer ?
#
loop_
_entity_poly.entity_id
_entity_poly.type
_entity_poly.pdbx_seq_one_letter_code
_entity_poly.pdbx_strand_id
1 'polypeptide(L)'
;MDRYQAQFDRLAANNEGAFVPFVTIGDPNPALSLQIIETMIEAGADALELGIPFSDPLADGPTIQSATIRALDAGTTPAVCFDLIAQVRAKYPDTPIGLLMYANLVFANGIDHFYQQCADAGVDSVLVADVPVKESDEFRAAAEKHGIHPIFIAPPNADEATLETVSRYGGGYTYLLSRAGVTGTETKAACRLTIC
;
A
#
# COMPACT_ATOMS: atom_id res chain seq x y z
N MET A 1 -18.95 -1.08 -2.98
CA MET A 1 -18.62 -2.48 -3.34
C MET A 1 -17.16 -2.64 -2.99
N ASP A 2 -16.79 -3.73 -2.31
CA ASP A 2 -15.40 -3.96 -1.92
C ASP A 2 -14.59 -4.41 -3.15
N ARG A 3 -13.62 -3.58 -3.58
CA ARG A 3 -12.84 -3.82 -4.79
C ARG A 3 -11.86 -4.98 -4.62
N TYR A 4 -11.26 -5.13 -3.44
CA TYR A 4 -10.37 -6.26 -3.17
C TYR A 4 -11.14 -7.58 -3.24
N GLN A 5 -12.30 -7.65 -2.58
CA GLN A 5 -13.12 -8.86 -2.61
C GLN A 5 -13.53 -9.23 -4.05
N ALA A 6 -14.00 -8.26 -4.83
CA ALA A 6 -14.37 -8.49 -6.22
C ALA A 6 -13.18 -8.99 -7.07
N GLN A 7 -11.98 -8.44 -6.84
CA GLN A 7 -10.76 -8.86 -7.55
C GLN A 7 -10.34 -10.27 -7.14
N PHE A 8 -10.36 -10.60 -5.85
CA PHE A 8 -10.01 -11.94 -5.37
C PHE A 8 -11.02 -12.99 -5.83
N ASP A 9 -12.32 -12.68 -5.86
CA ASP A 9 -13.35 -13.58 -6.38
C ASP A 9 -13.13 -13.89 -7.86
N ARG A 10 -12.78 -12.87 -8.66
CA ARG A 10 -12.45 -13.03 -10.08
C ARG A 10 -11.22 -13.92 -10.28
N LEU A 11 -10.14 -13.66 -9.54
CA LEU A 11 -8.90 -14.43 -9.63
C LEU A 11 -9.09 -15.88 -9.19
N ALA A 12 -9.84 -16.10 -8.10
CA ALA A 12 -10.16 -17.44 -7.62
C ALA A 12 -10.99 -18.24 -8.62
N ALA A 13 -11.98 -17.62 -9.28
CA ALA A 13 -12.76 -18.25 -10.33
C ALA A 13 -11.91 -18.71 -11.52
N ASN A 14 -10.77 -18.06 -11.76
CA ASN A 14 -9.81 -18.38 -12.82
C ASN A 14 -8.62 -19.23 -12.35
N ASN A 15 -8.52 -19.53 -11.05
CA ASN A 15 -7.35 -20.16 -10.44
C ASN A 15 -6.03 -19.39 -10.70
N GLU A 16 -6.11 -18.06 -10.58
CA GLU A 16 -5.00 -17.11 -10.77
C GLU A 16 -4.56 -16.50 -9.43
N GLY A 17 -3.28 -16.11 -9.34
CA GLY A 17 -2.78 -15.28 -8.23
C GLY A 17 -2.81 -13.80 -8.59
N ALA A 18 -2.82 -12.93 -7.59
CA ALA A 18 -2.76 -11.49 -7.80
C ALA A 18 -1.31 -11.02 -8.02
N PHE A 19 -1.09 -10.17 -9.03
CA PHE A 19 0.14 -9.40 -9.20
C PHE A 19 -0.09 -7.93 -8.83
N VAL A 20 0.60 -7.46 -7.79
CA VAL A 20 0.44 -6.11 -7.21
C VAL A 20 1.79 -5.38 -7.25
N PRO A 21 2.04 -4.50 -8.23
CA PRO A 21 3.26 -3.71 -8.28
C PRO A 21 3.23 -2.55 -7.27
N PHE A 22 4.42 -2.22 -6.78
CA PHE A 22 4.67 -1.06 -5.94
C PHE A 22 5.42 0.04 -6.72
N VAL A 23 4.97 1.30 -6.61
CA VAL A 23 5.72 2.48 -7.06
C VAL A 23 5.56 3.66 -6.11
N THR A 24 6.59 4.52 -6.03
CA THR A 24 6.48 5.82 -5.35
C THR A 24 5.77 6.82 -6.26
N ILE A 25 4.71 7.45 -5.76
CA ILE A 25 3.96 8.47 -6.49
C ILE A 25 4.86 9.69 -6.72
N GLY A 26 4.86 10.19 -7.95
CA GLY A 26 5.67 11.32 -8.36
C GLY A 26 7.11 10.98 -8.78
N ASP A 27 7.52 9.71 -8.75
CA ASP A 27 8.81 9.28 -9.30
C ASP A 27 8.71 8.99 -10.82
N PRO A 28 9.59 9.54 -11.68
CA PRO A 28 10.60 10.57 -11.41
C PRO A 28 10.05 12.01 -11.49
N ASN A 29 8.81 12.18 -11.93
CA ASN A 29 8.02 13.40 -11.78
C ASN A 29 6.52 13.05 -11.84
N PRO A 30 5.61 13.93 -11.38
CA PRO A 30 4.17 13.64 -11.34
C PRO A 30 3.55 13.21 -12.68
N ALA A 31 3.94 13.86 -13.78
CA ALA A 31 3.36 13.57 -15.10
C ALA A 31 3.75 12.18 -15.61
N LEU A 32 5.03 11.79 -15.45
CA LEU A 32 5.49 10.47 -15.86
C LEU A 32 5.04 9.38 -14.88
N SER A 33 4.96 9.69 -13.57
CA SER A 33 4.45 8.76 -12.57
C SER A 33 3.01 8.33 -12.87
N LEU A 34 2.15 9.27 -13.30
CA LEU A 34 0.80 8.93 -13.76
C LEU A 34 0.86 7.92 -14.92
N GLN A 35 1.62 8.21 -15.97
CA GLN A 35 1.77 7.31 -17.12
C GLN A 35 2.28 5.92 -16.73
N ILE A 36 3.23 5.85 -15.79
CA ILE A 36 3.74 4.58 -15.26
C ILE A 36 2.62 3.80 -14.57
N ILE A 37 1.84 4.45 -13.69
CA ILE A 37 0.73 3.81 -12.98
C ILE A 37 -0.32 3.29 -13.97
N GLU A 38 -0.71 4.11 -14.95
CA GLU A 38 -1.67 3.69 -15.97
C GLU A 38 -1.14 2.50 -16.79
N THR A 39 0.15 2.51 -17.15
CA THR A 39 0.79 1.42 -17.90
C THR A 39 0.80 0.12 -17.10
N MET A 40 1.01 0.17 -15.77
CA MET A 40 0.97 -1.04 -14.94
C MET A 40 -0.41 -1.69 -14.96
N ILE A 41 -1.48 -0.88 -14.87
CA ILE A 41 -2.86 -1.39 -14.95
C ILE A 41 -3.12 -2.00 -16.34
N GLU A 42 -2.76 -1.27 -17.41
CA GLU A 42 -2.95 -1.73 -18.80
C GLU A 42 -2.13 -3.00 -19.12
N ALA A 43 -0.99 -3.20 -18.44
CA ALA A 43 -0.15 -4.39 -18.55
C ALA A 43 -0.66 -5.60 -17.73
N GLY A 44 -1.72 -5.43 -16.94
CA GLY A 44 -2.36 -6.52 -16.20
C GLY A 44 -2.11 -6.54 -14.69
N ALA A 45 -1.76 -5.41 -14.07
CA ALA A 45 -1.75 -5.33 -12.60
C ALA A 45 -3.16 -5.55 -12.02
N ASP A 46 -3.27 -6.43 -11.02
CA ASP A 46 -4.54 -6.79 -10.40
C ASP A 46 -4.99 -5.79 -9.33
N ALA A 47 -4.02 -5.14 -8.70
CA ALA A 47 -4.18 -4.05 -7.75
C ALA A 47 -2.91 -3.19 -7.80
N LEU A 48 -2.90 -2.05 -7.09
CA LEU A 48 -1.74 -1.18 -6.98
C LEU A 48 -1.37 -0.97 -5.52
N GLU A 49 -0.07 -0.93 -5.24
CA GLU A 49 0.46 -0.40 -3.99
C GLU A 49 1.25 0.87 -4.30
N LEU A 50 0.85 2.01 -3.73
CA LEU A 50 1.43 3.30 -4.06
C LEU A 50 2.03 3.94 -2.80
N GLY A 51 3.30 4.35 -2.87
CA GLY A 51 3.97 5.06 -1.79
C GLY A 51 3.84 6.57 -1.94
N ILE A 52 3.41 7.28 -0.89
CA ILE A 52 3.55 8.74 -0.83
C ILE A 52 4.97 9.08 -0.37
N PRO A 53 5.74 9.90 -1.11
CA PRO A 53 7.12 10.17 -0.77
C PRO A 53 7.26 10.85 0.60
N PHE A 54 8.16 10.33 1.43
CA PHE A 54 8.43 10.78 2.80
C PHE A 54 9.92 11.10 3.00
N SER A 55 10.25 12.09 3.82
CA SER A 55 11.65 12.51 4.04
C SER A 55 12.50 11.46 4.74
N ASP A 56 11.90 10.66 5.63
CA ASP A 56 12.62 9.74 6.52
C ASP A 56 12.08 8.29 6.44
N PRO A 57 12.17 7.62 5.27
CA PRO A 57 11.57 6.31 5.06
C PRO A 57 12.42 5.18 5.67
N LEU A 58 12.27 4.93 6.97
CA LEU A 58 13.09 3.99 7.74
C LEU A 58 12.91 2.51 7.34
N ALA A 59 11.76 2.13 6.77
CA ALA A 59 11.45 0.75 6.43
C ALA A 59 11.87 0.37 4.98
N ASP A 60 12.21 1.37 4.18
CA ASP A 60 12.52 1.21 2.76
C ASP A 60 14.01 0.99 2.51
N GLY A 61 14.34 0.12 1.56
CA GLY A 61 15.72 -0.04 1.10
C GLY A 61 16.17 1.02 0.09
N PRO A 62 17.45 1.00 -0.32
CA PRO A 62 18.09 2.05 -1.12
C PRO A 62 17.37 2.37 -2.44
N THR A 63 16.76 1.37 -3.08
CA THR A 63 16.01 1.55 -4.34
C THR A 63 14.79 2.45 -4.14
N ILE A 64 13.98 2.17 -3.10
CA ILE A 64 12.77 2.95 -2.81
C ILE A 64 13.13 4.30 -2.21
N GLN A 65 14.17 4.37 -1.36
CA GLN A 65 14.72 5.65 -0.90
C GLN A 65 15.10 6.56 -2.08
N SER A 66 15.76 6.00 -3.10
CA SER A 66 16.14 6.76 -4.31
C SER A 66 14.92 7.24 -5.11
N ALA A 67 13.86 6.44 -5.19
CA ALA A 67 12.60 6.84 -5.84
C ALA A 67 11.93 7.99 -5.09
N THR A 68 11.88 7.90 -3.75
CA THR A 68 11.37 8.95 -2.87
C THR A 68 12.14 10.26 -3.01
N ILE A 69 13.48 10.21 -3.06
CA ILE A 69 14.31 11.41 -3.29
C ILE A 69 13.96 12.06 -4.64
N ARG A 70 13.89 11.28 -5.73
CA ARG A 70 13.51 11.83 -7.05
C ARG A 70 12.12 12.45 -7.06
N ALA A 71 11.15 11.82 -6.41
CA ALA A 71 9.79 12.35 -6.30
C ALA A 71 9.75 13.67 -5.51
N LEU A 72 10.48 13.76 -4.39
CA LEU A 72 10.59 14.97 -3.58
C LEU A 72 11.31 16.10 -4.33
N ASP A 73 12.42 15.79 -5.01
CA ASP A 73 13.18 16.75 -5.84
C ASP A 73 12.34 17.29 -7.02
N ALA A 74 11.40 16.49 -7.52
CA ALA A 74 10.43 16.90 -8.53
C ALA A 74 9.25 17.72 -7.97
N GLY A 75 9.25 18.04 -6.67
CA GLY A 75 8.22 18.84 -6.01
C GLY A 75 6.93 18.08 -5.68
N THR A 76 6.98 16.75 -5.60
CA THR A 76 5.81 15.94 -5.25
C THR A 76 5.42 16.17 -3.79
N THR A 77 4.14 16.45 -3.56
CA THR A 77 3.55 16.62 -2.23
C THR A 77 2.41 15.62 -2.02
N PRO A 78 1.95 15.36 -0.78
CA PRO A 78 0.77 14.53 -0.56
C PRO A 78 -0.48 15.00 -1.32
N ALA A 79 -0.67 16.31 -1.48
CA ALA A 79 -1.76 16.86 -2.28
C ALA A 79 -1.67 16.42 -3.75
N VAL A 80 -0.48 16.55 -4.36
CA VAL A 80 -0.23 16.05 -5.72
C VAL A 80 -0.48 14.54 -5.80
N CYS A 81 -0.12 13.78 -4.77
CA CYS A 81 -0.36 12.34 -4.75
C CYS A 81 -1.86 12.00 -4.79
N PHE A 82 -2.67 12.65 -3.95
CA PHE A 82 -4.12 12.45 -3.96
C PHE A 82 -4.76 12.88 -5.28
N ASP A 83 -4.29 13.97 -5.90
CA ASP A 83 -4.75 14.40 -7.23
C ASP A 83 -4.46 13.37 -8.31
N LEU A 84 -3.28 12.72 -8.27
CA LEU A 84 -2.93 11.64 -9.21
C LEU A 84 -3.77 10.38 -8.95
N ILE A 85 -3.99 10.01 -7.69
CA ILE A 85 -4.83 8.86 -7.33
C ILE A 85 -6.27 9.07 -7.83
N ALA A 86 -6.84 10.27 -7.65
CA ALA A 86 -8.17 10.58 -8.11
C ALA A 86 -8.30 10.47 -9.64
N GLN A 87 -7.26 10.88 -10.40
CA GLN A 87 -7.20 10.70 -11.85
C GLN A 87 -7.16 9.22 -12.25
N VAL A 88 -6.31 8.42 -11.58
CA VAL A 88 -6.23 6.97 -11.80
C VAL A 88 -7.58 6.32 -11.49
N ARG A 89 -8.21 6.64 -10.37
CA ARG A 89 -9.52 6.12 -9.97
C ARG A 89 -10.61 6.47 -10.99
N ALA A 90 -10.60 7.70 -11.52
CA ALA A 90 -11.57 8.11 -12.53
C ALA A 90 -11.45 7.31 -13.84
N LYS A 91 -10.23 6.92 -14.22
CA LYS A 91 -9.96 6.10 -15.43
C LYS A 91 -10.15 4.60 -15.17
N TYR A 92 -9.83 4.13 -13.97
CA TYR A 92 -9.85 2.71 -13.57
C TYR A 92 -10.70 2.51 -12.30
N PRO A 93 -12.04 2.46 -12.44
CA PRO A 93 -12.95 2.49 -11.30
C PRO A 93 -12.92 1.22 -10.44
N ASP A 94 -12.47 0.10 -11.00
CA ASP A 94 -12.52 -1.23 -10.36
C ASP A 94 -11.18 -1.69 -9.77
N THR A 95 -10.06 -1.09 -10.21
CA THR A 95 -8.72 -1.48 -9.74
C THR A 95 -8.54 -1.15 -8.24
N PRO A 96 -8.22 -2.12 -7.37
CA PRO A 96 -7.91 -1.82 -5.97
C PRO A 96 -6.64 -0.97 -5.85
N ILE A 97 -6.68 0.09 -5.03
CA ILE A 97 -5.54 0.99 -4.80
C ILE A 97 -5.22 1.01 -3.30
N GLY A 98 -4.05 0.52 -2.94
CA GLY A 98 -3.50 0.59 -1.60
C GLY A 98 -2.41 1.66 -1.46
N LEU A 99 -2.31 2.27 -0.30
CA LEU A 99 -1.22 3.17 0.06
C LEU A 99 -0.24 2.52 1.04
N LEU A 100 1.05 2.69 0.78
CA LEU A 100 2.13 2.48 1.75
C LEU A 100 2.51 3.82 2.37
N MET A 101 2.34 3.94 3.68
CA MET A 101 2.46 5.19 4.43
C MET A 101 3.41 5.06 5.63
N TYR A 102 3.93 6.21 6.07
CA TYR A 102 4.58 6.38 7.37
C TYR A 102 3.67 7.17 8.30
N ALA A 103 3.65 6.82 9.59
CA ALA A 103 2.75 7.33 10.61
C ALA A 103 2.75 8.86 10.66
N ASN A 104 3.92 9.48 10.52
CA ASN A 104 4.05 10.92 10.56
C ASN A 104 3.24 11.62 9.46
N LEU A 105 3.19 11.07 8.24
CA LEU A 105 2.39 11.66 7.15
C LEU A 105 0.89 11.57 7.42
N VAL A 106 0.45 10.50 8.08
CA VAL A 106 -0.95 10.29 8.48
C VAL A 106 -1.32 11.18 9.67
N PHE A 107 -0.40 11.34 10.62
CA PHE A 107 -0.63 12.06 11.87
C PHE A 107 -0.50 13.58 11.73
N ALA A 108 0.41 14.09 10.89
CA ALA A 108 0.78 15.51 10.83
C ALA A 108 -0.41 16.46 10.60
N ASN A 109 -1.37 16.06 9.77
CA ASN A 109 -2.58 16.83 9.48
C ASN A 109 -3.84 16.22 10.11
N GLY A 110 -3.68 15.28 11.04
CA GLY A 110 -4.75 14.54 11.70
C GLY A 110 -5.14 13.25 10.98
N ILE A 111 -5.18 12.15 11.74
CA ILE A 111 -5.48 10.80 11.24
C ILE A 111 -6.84 10.77 10.51
N ASP A 112 -7.89 11.35 11.11
CA ASP A 112 -9.24 11.37 10.51
C ASP A 112 -9.28 12.12 9.18
N HIS A 113 -8.56 13.25 9.08
CA HIS A 113 -8.46 14.02 7.87
C HIS A 113 -7.75 13.24 6.76
N PHE A 114 -6.66 12.54 7.08
CA PHE A 114 -5.95 11.70 6.12
C PHE A 114 -6.84 10.60 5.54
N TYR A 115 -7.58 9.87 6.38
CA TYR A 115 -8.46 8.80 5.90
C TYR A 115 -9.68 9.34 5.12
N GLN A 116 -10.18 10.54 5.44
CA GLN A 116 -11.16 11.23 4.60
C GLN A 116 -10.60 11.52 3.20
N GLN A 117 -9.37 12.07 3.11
CA GLN A 117 -8.73 12.32 1.82
C GLN A 117 -8.51 11.04 1.01
N CYS A 118 -8.17 9.94 1.69
CA CYS A 118 -8.06 8.62 1.05
C CYS A 118 -9.41 8.20 0.43
N ALA A 119 -10.50 8.31 1.18
CA ALA A 119 -11.83 7.98 0.68
C ALA A 119 -12.25 8.87 -0.49
N ASP A 120 -12.00 10.18 -0.41
CA ASP A 120 -12.33 11.16 -1.44
C ASP A 120 -11.56 10.89 -2.76
N ALA A 121 -10.29 10.49 -2.65
CA ALA A 121 -9.47 10.10 -3.81
C ALA A 121 -9.81 8.69 -4.34
N GLY A 122 -10.54 7.89 -3.57
CA GLY A 122 -10.93 6.53 -3.92
C GLY A 122 -9.85 5.48 -3.65
N VAL A 123 -9.02 5.68 -2.64
CA VAL A 123 -8.13 4.65 -2.06
C VAL A 123 -8.98 3.55 -1.40
N ASP A 124 -8.51 2.31 -1.45
CA ASP A 124 -9.20 1.16 -0.85
C ASP A 124 -8.54 0.68 0.45
N SER A 125 -7.22 0.87 0.58
CA SER A 125 -6.49 0.39 1.76
C SER A 125 -5.28 1.22 2.10
N VAL A 126 -4.86 1.17 3.37
CA VAL A 126 -3.66 1.85 3.87
C VAL A 126 -2.86 0.89 4.73
N LEU A 127 -1.57 0.74 4.42
CA LEU A 127 -0.55 0.10 5.23
C LEU A 127 0.31 1.21 5.84
N VAL A 128 0.32 1.33 7.17
CA VAL A 128 1.21 2.26 7.88
C VAL A 128 2.42 1.48 8.40
N ALA A 129 3.57 1.61 7.72
CA ALA A 129 4.71 0.70 7.83
C ALA A 129 5.36 0.66 9.23
N ASP A 130 5.30 1.78 9.95
CA ASP A 130 5.88 2.01 11.26
C ASP A 130 4.87 1.94 12.42
N VAL A 131 3.60 1.58 12.15
CA VAL A 131 2.58 1.37 13.19
C VAL A 131 2.34 -0.12 13.40
N PRO A 132 2.80 -0.71 14.51
CA PRO A 132 2.49 -2.10 14.81
C PRO A 132 1.00 -2.26 15.14
N VAL A 133 0.46 -3.47 14.95
CA VAL A 133 -0.96 -3.77 15.20
C VAL A 133 -1.42 -3.39 16.63
N LYS A 134 -0.51 -3.44 17.62
CA LYS A 134 -0.78 -3.07 19.01
C LYS A 134 -1.01 -1.57 19.24
N GLU A 135 -0.50 -0.72 18.34
CA GLU A 135 -0.62 0.75 18.41
C GLU A 135 -1.60 1.27 17.35
N SER A 136 -2.35 0.38 16.71
CA SER A 136 -3.15 0.69 15.52
C SER A 136 -4.56 1.20 15.80
N ASP A 137 -5.02 1.24 17.05
CA ASP A 137 -6.43 1.49 17.38
C ASP A 137 -6.97 2.81 16.80
N GLU A 138 -6.22 3.91 16.91
CA GLU A 138 -6.64 5.21 16.36
C GLU A 138 -6.67 5.20 14.82
N PHE A 139 -5.68 4.56 14.19
CA PHE A 139 -5.58 4.44 12.74
C PHE A 139 -6.69 3.55 12.18
N ARG A 140 -6.95 2.41 12.80
CA ARG A 140 -7.99 1.46 12.43
C ARG A 140 -9.38 2.07 12.58
N ALA A 141 -9.65 2.76 13.70
CA ALA A 141 -10.94 3.40 13.92
C ALA A 141 -11.25 4.46 12.84
N ALA A 142 -10.24 5.24 12.44
CA ALA A 142 -10.39 6.19 11.34
C ALA A 142 -10.54 5.51 9.97
N ALA A 143 -9.75 4.46 9.70
CA ALA A 143 -9.87 3.68 8.47
C ALA A 143 -11.29 3.08 8.30
N GLU A 144 -11.79 2.41 9.34
CA GLU A 144 -13.14 1.83 9.39
C GLU A 144 -14.23 2.90 9.18
N LYS A 145 -14.09 4.07 9.83
CA LYS A 145 -15.03 5.19 9.69
C LYS A 145 -15.16 5.68 8.24
N HIS A 146 -14.06 5.68 7.49
CA HIS A 146 -14.01 6.16 6.11
C HIS A 146 -14.09 5.04 5.06
N GLY A 147 -14.32 3.80 5.48
CA GLY A 147 -14.44 2.65 4.58
C GLY A 147 -13.13 2.25 3.90
N ILE A 148 -11.99 2.52 4.55
CA ILE A 148 -10.65 2.16 4.10
C ILE A 148 -10.20 0.91 4.86
N HIS A 149 -9.64 -0.06 4.15
CA HIS A 149 -9.11 -1.28 4.76
C HIS A 149 -7.75 -1.02 5.43
N PRO A 150 -7.60 -1.24 6.74
CA PRO A 150 -6.30 -1.22 7.39
C PRO A 150 -5.53 -2.50 7.02
N ILE A 151 -4.34 -2.34 6.43
CA ILE A 151 -3.45 -3.46 6.09
C ILE A 151 -2.43 -3.62 7.20
N PHE A 152 -2.27 -4.86 7.67
CA PHE A 152 -1.23 -5.21 8.64
C PHE A 152 -0.24 -6.20 8.07
N ILE A 153 0.99 -6.07 8.53
CA ILE A 153 2.08 -6.97 8.22
C ILE A 153 2.00 -8.21 9.13
N ALA A 154 2.12 -9.39 8.53
CA ALA A 154 2.37 -10.65 9.21
C ALA A 154 3.87 -11.03 9.02
N PRO A 155 4.72 -10.85 10.05
CA PRO A 155 6.09 -11.33 10.01
C PRO A 155 6.18 -12.86 9.90
N PRO A 156 7.21 -13.42 9.23
CA PRO A 156 7.37 -14.87 9.10
C PRO A 156 7.68 -15.58 10.43
N ASN A 157 8.09 -14.82 11.44
CA ASN A 157 8.40 -15.26 12.80
C ASN A 157 7.37 -14.75 13.84
N ALA A 158 6.18 -14.32 13.38
CA ALA A 158 5.10 -13.91 14.27
C ALA A 158 4.63 -15.06 15.16
N ASP A 159 4.31 -14.74 16.42
CA ASP A 159 3.62 -15.70 17.29
C ASP A 159 2.13 -15.79 16.94
N GLU A 160 1.48 -16.85 17.44
CA GLU A 160 0.06 -17.12 17.16
C GLU A 160 -0.84 -15.97 17.61
N ALA A 161 -0.55 -15.32 18.74
CA ALA A 161 -1.30 -14.18 19.23
C ALA A 161 -1.21 -12.97 18.28
N THR A 162 -0.05 -12.72 17.68
CA THR A 162 0.13 -11.67 16.68
C THR A 162 -0.65 -12.00 15.41
N LEU A 163 -0.60 -13.25 14.94
CA LEU A 163 -1.35 -13.69 13.76
C LEU A 163 -2.87 -13.63 13.97
N GLU A 164 -3.36 -13.99 15.16
CA GLU A 164 -4.77 -13.83 15.54
C GLU A 164 -5.18 -12.35 15.52
N THR A 165 -4.33 -11.46 16.04
CA THR A 165 -4.61 -10.02 16.04
C THR A 165 -4.63 -9.45 14.63
N VAL A 166 -3.65 -9.81 13.79
CA VAL A 166 -3.56 -9.38 12.38
C VAL A 166 -4.77 -9.86 11.57
N SER A 167 -5.17 -11.12 11.74
CA SER A 167 -6.33 -11.69 11.04
C SER A 167 -7.66 -11.09 11.50
N ARG A 168 -7.76 -10.65 12.77
CA ARG A 168 -8.96 -10.01 13.30
C ARG A 168 -9.11 -8.55 12.86
N TYR A 169 -8.02 -7.81 12.77
CA TYR A 169 -8.06 -6.36 12.53
C TYR A 169 -7.75 -5.95 11.10
N GLY A 170 -7.06 -6.79 10.32
CA GLY A 170 -6.77 -6.51 8.92
C GLY A 170 -8.00 -6.60 8.02
N GLY A 171 -8.08 -5.73 7.02
CA GLY A 171 -9.08 -5.76 5.95
C GLY A 171 -8.42 -5.82 4.58
N GLY A 172 -9.15 -6.20 3.53
CA GLY A 172 -8.62 -6.29 2.16
C GLY A 172 -7.69 -7.48 1.95
N TYR A 173 -6.46 -7.43 2.47
CA TYR A 173 -5.48 -8.51 2.41
C TYR A 173 -4.50 -8.48 3.60
N THR A 174 -3.76 -9.56 3.81
CA THR A 174 -2.69 -9.62 4.81
C THR A 174 -1.34 -9.52 4.14
N TYR A 175 -0.49 -8.58 4.57
CA TYR A 175 0.84 -8.40 4.00
C TYR A 175 1.82 -9.39 4.64
N LEU A 176 2.11 -10.50 3.98
CA LEU A 176 3.06 -11.51 4.47
C LEU A 176 4.50 -11.13 4.09
N LEU A 177 5.34 -10.86 5.09
CA LEU A 177 6.76 -10.61 4.82
C LEU A 177 7.47 -11.90 4.41
N SER A 178 8.04 -11.92 3.21
CA SER A 178 8.82 -13.06 2.71
C SER A 178 10.08 -13.33 3.56
N ARG A 179 10.62 -12.29 4.21
CA ARG A 179 11.83 -12.33 5.05
C ARG A 179 11.77 -11.25 6.12
N ALA A 180 12.47 -11.47 7.24
CA ALA A 180 12.74 -10.40 8.20
C ALA A 180 13.80 -9.44 7.62
N GLY A 181 13.48 -8.15 7.50
CA GLY A 181 14.38 -7.11 6.97
C GLY A 181 13.64 -6.03 6.17
N VAL A 182 14.39 -5.05 5.63
CA VAL A 182 13.86 -3.98 4.77
C VAL A 182 13.76 -4.41 3.29
N THR A 183 12.84 -3.79 2.55
CA THR A 183 12.57 -4.08 1.13
C THR A 183 13.82 -3.87 0.27
N GLY A 184 14.14 -4.80 -0.63
CA GLY A 184 15.16 -4.58 -1.68
C GLY A 184 16.63 -4.76 -1.26
N THR A 185 16.92 -5.35 -0.10
CA THR A 185 18.30 -5.77 0.21
C THR A 185 18.67 -7.01 -0.62
N GLU A 186 19.77 -6.93 -1.39
CA GLU A 186 20.31 -8.05 -2.16
C GLU A 186 20.77 -9.16 -1.21
N THR A 187 19.89 -10.12 -0.94
CA THR A 187 20.30 -11.41 -0.39
C THR A 187 19.52 -12.47 -1.15
N LYS A 188 20.21 -13.40 -1.82
CA LYS A 188 19.57 -14.41 -2.68
C LYS A 188 18.43 -15.15 -1.97
N ALA A 189 17.27 -15.20 -2.61
CA ALA A 189 16.20 -16.21 -2.52
C ALA A 189 16.70 -17.64 -2.24
N ALA A 190 16.84 -18.10 -0.99
CA ALA A 190 17.17 -19.48 -0.68
C ALA A 190 16.10 -20.08 0.23
N CYS A 191 14.88 -20.24 -0.29
CA CYS A 191 13.94 -21.25 0.22
C CYS A 191 12.82 -21.44 -0.82
N ARG A 192 12.67 -22.66 -1.34
CA ARG A 192 11.48 -23.07 -2.10
C ARG A 192 10.36 -23.29 -1.08
N LEU A 193 9.35 -22.41 -1.06
CA LEU A 193 8.10 -22.75 -0.40
C LEU A 193 7.42 -23.85 -1.22
N THR A 194 7.36 -25.04 -0.64
CA THR A 194 6.45 -26.11 -1.06
C THR A 194 5.23 -25.95 -0.17
N ILE A 195 4.08 -25.60 -0.76
CA ILE A 195 2.80 -25.54 -0.05
C ILE A 195 2.13 -26.91 -0.28
N CYS A 196 1.80 -27.61 0.82
CA CYS A 196 0.88 -28.75 0.82
C CYS A 196 -0.57 -28.24 0.91
#